data_AF-A0A915NDS0-F1
#
_entry.id   AF-A0A915NDS0-F1
#
_cell.length_a   1.000
_cell.length_b   1.000
_cell.length_c   1.000
_cell.angle_alpha   90.00
_cell.angle_beta   90.00
_cell.angle_gamma   90.00
#
_symmetry.space_group_name_H-M   'P 1'
#
loop_
_entity.id
_entity.type
_entity.pdbx_description
1 polymer ?
#
loop_
_entity_poly.entity_id
_entity_poly.type
_entity_poly.pdbx_seq_one_letter_code
_entity_poly.pdbx_strand_id
1 'polypeptide(L)'
;MTRGSSAGYDRHITIFSPEGRIYQVEYAFKAANSVNLTAVGVCVEDAAVIVVQRRIPDKLIDPNSVKHVYKLSPTVSCTVLGIAPDCKFQVNRARAE
;
A
#
# COMPACT_ATOMS: atom_id res chain seq x y z
N MET A 1 -12.92 -13.72 27.48
CA MET A 1 -12.24 -13.62 26.16
C MET A 1 -13.15 -14.26 25.11
N THR A 2 -13.97 -13.45 24.46
CA THR A 2 -14.85 -13.90 23.36
C THR A 2 -13.98 -14.24 22.16
N ARG A 3 -13.79 -15.54 21.90
CA ARG A 3 -13.12 -16.04 20.70
C ARG A 3 -14.08 -15.88 19.52
N GLY A 4 -13.84 -14.89 18.66
CA GLY A 4 -14.40 -14.76 17.32
C GLY A 4 -15.90 -15.08 17.23
N SER A 5 -16.72 -14.25 17.86
CA SER A 5 -18.18 -14.36 17.71
C SER A 5 -18.56 -13.84 16.32
N SER A 6 -19.01 -14.73 15.44
CA SER A 6 -19.42 -14.38 14.07
C SER A 6 -20.73 -13.61 14.08
N ALA A 7 -20.66 -12.29 14.24
CA ALA A 7 -21.78 -11.38 14.01
C ALA A 7 -21.88 -11.04 12.50
N GLY A 8 -22.33 -12.03 11.71
CA GLY A 8 -22.76 -12.00 10.29
C GLY A 8 -22.25 -10.92 9.33
N TYR A 9 -22.51 -9.64 9.60
CA TYR A 9 -22.24 -8.51 8.72
C TYR A 9 -20.93 -7.77 9.01
N ASP A 10 -20.26 -8.04 10.14
CA ASP A 10 -19.01 -7.38 10.55
C ASP A 10 -17.81 -7.67 9.64
N ARG A 11 -17.96 -8.63 8.72
CA ARG A 11 -16.97 -8.97 7.69
C ARG A 11 -17.23 -8.37 6.31
N HIS A 12 -18.38 -7.75 6.05
CA HIS A 12 -18.74 -7.33 4.67
C HIS A 12 -18.62 -5.83 4.44
N ILE A 13 -18.83 -5.03 5.49
CA ILE A 13 -18.77 -3.58 5.45
C ILE A 13 -17.89 -3.05 6.58
N THR A 14 -17.55 -1.76 6.57
CA THR A 14 -16.70 -1.11 7.57
C THR A 14 -17.48 -0.80 8.85
N ILE A 15 -17.89 -1.84 9.58
CA ILE A 15 -18.53 -1.73 10.89
C ILE A 15 -17.66 -2.35 11.98
N PHE A 16 -17.91 -1.97 13.23
CA PHE A 16 -17.24 -2.56 14.38
C PHE A 16 -17.71 -4.01 14.61
N SER A 17 -16.76 -4.91 14.81
CA SER A 17 -17.02 -6.26 15.33
C SER A 17 -17.43 -6.22 16.80
N PRO A 18 -17.99 -7.30 17.36
CA PRO A 18 -18.24 -7.41 18.80
C PRO A 18 -16.99 -7.20 19.66
N GLU A 19 -15.79 -7.39 19.09
CA GLU A 19 -14.50 -7.14 19.75
C GLU A 19 -13.96 -5.71 19.51
N GLY A 20 -14.72 -4.82 18.86
CA GLY A 20 -14.32 -3.44 18.58
C GLY A 20 -13.35 -3.28 17.40
N ARG A 21 -13.22 -4.29 16.54
CA ARG A 21 -12.29 -4.29 15.40
C ARG A 21 -13.00 -3.94 14.10
N ILE A 22 -12.25 -3.45 13.11
CA ILE A 22 -12.78 -3.22 11.75
C ILE A 22 -12.13 -4.23 10.81
N TYR A 23 -12.79 -5.36 10.58
CA TYR A 23 -12.21 -6.47 9.81
C TYR A 23 -11.86 -6.08 8.37
N GLN A 24 -12.64 -5.20 7.74
CA GLN A 24 -12.34 -4.71 6.39
C GLN A 24 -11.02 -3.96 6.28
N VAL A 25 -10.62 -3.20 7.32
CA VAL A 25 -9.32 -2.52 7.35
C VAL A 25 -8.19 -3.54 7.49
N GLU A 26 -8.37 -4.57 8.32
CA GLU A 26 -7.38 -5.64 8.46
C GLU A 26 -7.21 -6.45 7.17
N TYR A 27 -8.30 -6.66 6.42
CA TYR A 27 -8.23 -7.28 5.10
C TYR A 27 -7.50 -6.40 4.10
N ALA A 28 -7.67 -5.08 4.15
CA ALA A 28 -6.90 -4.14 3.32
C ALA A 28 -5.39 -4.24 3.58
N PHE A 29 -4.96 -4.36 4.85
CA PHE A 29 -3.55 -4.61 5.18
C PHE A 29 -3.03 -5.93 4.59
N LYS A 30 -3.83 -7.00 4.66
CA LYS A 30 -3.47 -8.28 4.02
C LYS A 30 -3.38 -8.15 2.50
N ALA A 31 -4.29 -7.39 1.88
CA ALA A 31 -4.28 -7.14 0.45
C ALA A 31 -3.03 -6.36 0.02
N ALA A 32 -2.61 -5.36 0.79
CA ALA A 32 -1.36 -4.63 0.53
C ALA A 32 -0.14 -5.55 0.59
N ASN A 33 -0.09 -6.46 1.57
CA ASN A 33 1.01 -7.41 1.73
C ASN A 33 1.01 -8.54 0.68
N SER A 34 -0.12 -8.82 0.01
CA SER A 34 -0.23 -9.93 -0.96
C SER A 34 0.70 -9.78 -2.17
N VAL A 35 1.10 -8.55 -2.51
CA VAL A 35 1.99 -8.25 -3.64
C VAL A 35 3.44 -8.66 -3.37
N ASN A 36 3.79 -8.93 -2.11
CA ASN A 36 5.09 -9.44 -1.68
C ASN A 36 6.27 -8.58 -2.20
N LEU A 37 6.09 -7.25 -2.16
CA LEU A 37 7.13 -6.26 -2.43
C LEU A 37 7.51 -5.58 -1.13
N THR A 38 8.77 -5.20 -1.03
CA THR A 38 9.31 -4.50 0.15
C THR A 38 9.95 -3.20 -0.28
N ALA A 39 9.67 -2.15 0.47
CA ALA A 39 10.36 -0.87 0.39
C ALA A 39 10.97 -0.54 1.75
N VAL A 40 12.10 0.15 1.71
CA VAL A 40 12.84 0.63 2.89
C VAL A 40 13.12 2.12 2.68
N GLY A 41 12.83 2.92 3.68
CA GLY A 41 13.20 4.33 3.74
C GLY A 41 14.24 4.55 4.82
N VAL A 42 15.28 5.34 4.53
CA VAL A 42 16.29 5.79 5.49
C VAL A 42 16.36 7.31 5.45
N CYS A 43 16.34 7.93 6.62
CA CYS A 43 16.53 9.36 6.78
C CYS A 43 17.85 9.61 7.50
N VAL A 44 18.64 10.54 7.00
CA VAL A 44 19.88 11.06 7.61
C VAL A 44 19.75 12.59 7.72
N GLU A 45 20.71 13.23 8.37
CA GLU A 45 20.64 14.67 8.70
C GLU A 45 20.32 15.56 7.48
N ASP A 46 20.96 15.29 6.34
CA ASP A 46 20.82 16.12 5.13
C ASP A 46 20.01 15.48 4.00
N ALA A 47 19.52 14.25 4.16
CA ALA A 47 18.90 13.51 3.05
C ALA A 47 17.92 12.42 3.50
N ALA A 48 16.99 12.09 2.61
CA ALA A 48 16.13 10.92 2.73
C ALA A 48 16.23 10.05 1.48
N VAL A 49 16.36 8.74 1.67
CA VAL A 49 16.50 7.75 0.61
C VAL A 49 15.39 6.72 0.73
N ILE A 50 14.77 6.38 -0.40
CA ILE A 50 13.77 5.32 -0.49
C ILE A 50 14.27 4.29 -1.50
N VAL A 51 14.27 3.02 -1.09
CA VAL A 51 14.63 1.87 -1.93
C VAL A 51 13.45 0.92 -1.98
N VAL A 52 13.09 0.45 -3.17
CA VAL A 52 11.98 -0.48 -3.37
C VAL A 52 12.38 -1.60 -4.31
N GLN A 53 11.93 -2.81 -4.00
CA GLN A 53 12.11 -3.95 -4.89
C GLN A 53 11.40 -3.70 -6.23
N ARG A 54 12.11 -3.91 -7.34
CA ARG A 54 11.54 -3.87 -8.69
C ARG A 54 11.59 -5.28 -9.28
N ARG A 55 10.42 -5.92 -9.37
CA ARG A 55 10.27 -7.24 -9.97
C ARG A 55 9.59 -7.11 -11.32
N ILE A 56 10.26 -7.58 -12.36
CA ILE A 56 9.74 -7.60 -13.73
C ILE A 56 9.46 -9.07 -14.06
N PRO A 57 8.18 -9.49 -14.07
CA PRO A 57 7.86 -10.91 -14.16
C PRO A 57 8.09 -11.48 -15.56
N ASP A 58 8.02 -10.65 -16.60
CA ASP A 58 8.14 -11.06 -18.00
C ASP A 58 9.14 -10.17 -18.74
N LYS A 59 9.94 -10.79 -19.62
CA LYS A 59 10.93 -10.10 -20.47
C LYS A 59 10.27 -9.20 -21.52
N LEU A 60 9.00 -9.43 -21.84
CA LEU A 60 8.22 -8.62 -22.77
C LEU A 60 7.69 -7.32 -22.15
N ILE A 61 7.72 -7.20 -20.82
CA ILE A 61 7.32 -5.97 -20.13
C ILE A 61 8.48 -4.99 -20.23
N ASP A 62 8.22 -3.79 -20.76
CA ASP A 62 9.18 -2.69 -20.69
C ASP A 62 9.51 -2.44 -19.20
N PRO A 63 10.77 -2.67 -18.77
CA PRO A 63 11.18 -2.41 -17.42
C PRO A 63 10.76 -1.02 -16.97
N ASN A 64 10.94 0.01 -17.81
CA ASN A 64 10.78 1.42 -17.43
C ASN A 64 9.33 1.79 -17.13
N SER A 65 8.37 0.98 -17.58
CA SER A 65 6.96 1.13 -17.25
C SER A 65 6.63 0.71 -15.81
N VAL A 66 7.45 -0.16 -15.20
CA VAL A 66 7.26 -0.67 -13.83
C VAL A 66 7.93 0.28 -12.84
N LYS A 67 7.13 1.15 -12.22
CA LYS A 67 7.57 2.14 -11.23
C LYS A 67 6.83 1.96 -9.92
N HIS A 68 7.57 2.09 -8.82
CA HIS A 68 7.03 2.11 -7.45
C HIS A 68 7.41 3.39 -6.70
N VAL A 69 8.26 4.24 -7.29
CA VAL A 69 8.65 5.55 -6.76
C VAL A 69 8.07 6.63 -7.67
N TYR A 70 7.43 7.62 -7.06
CA TYR A 70 6.73 8.68 -7.76
C TYR A 70 7.13 10.03 -7.19
N LYS A 71 7.40 10.98 -8.09
CA LYS A 71 7.56 12.38 -7.72
C LYS A 71 6.17 12.99 -7.53
N LEU A 72 5.93 13.59 -6.35
CA LEU A 72 4.70 14.30 -6.02
C LEU A 72 4.84 15.80 -6.32
N SER A 73 5.96 16.39 -5.91
CA SER A 73 6.30 17.79 -6.15
C SER A 73 7.79 17.93 -6.53
N PRO A 74 8.31 19.13 -6.87
CA PRO A 74 9.74 19.32 -7.14
C PRO A 74 10.67 18.77 -6.05
N THR A 75 10.23 18.82 -4.78
CA THR A 75 11.01 18.45 -3.58
C THR A 75 10.53 17.19 -2.88
N VAL A 76 9.31 16.71 -3.15
CA VAL A 76 8.71 15.56 -2.45
C VAL A 76 8.51 14.39 -3.39
N SER A 77 8.94 13.21 -2.96
CA SER A 77 8.71 11.94 -3.64
C SER A 77 8.12 10.93 -2.66
N CYS A 78 7.39 9.95 -3.17
CA CYS A 78 6.81 8.88 -2.38
C CYS A 78 7.04 7.52 -3.03
N THR A 79 6.85 6.47 -2.25
CA THR A 79 6.70 5.10 -2.74
C THR A 79 5.39 4.51 -2.24
N VAL A 80 4.79 3.64 -3.04
CA VAL A 80 3.53 2.99 -2.73
C VAL A 80 3.64 1.49 -2.98
N LEU A 81 3.10 0.71 -2.06
CA LEU A 81 3.08 -0.74 -2.09
C LEU A 81 1.64 -1.23 -1.95
N GLY A 82 1.32 -2.33 -2.64
CA GLY A 82 0.00 -2.93 -2.66
C GLY A 82 -0.58 -3.01 -4.07
N ILE A 83 -1.89 -3.01 -4.16
CA ILE A 83 -2.63 -3.17 -5.42
C ILE A 83 -2.32 -2.00 -6.37
N ALA A 84 -1.78 -2.30 -7.54
CA ALA A 84 -1.19 -1.28 -8.43
C ALA A 84 -2.17 -0.19 -8.91
N PRO A 85 -3.44 -0.50 -9.28
CA PRO A 85 -4.44 0.54 -9.58
C PRO A 85 -4.66 1.53 -8.42
N ASP A 86 -4.86 1.03 -7.21
CA ASP A 86 -5.11 1.85 -6.01
C ASP A 86 -3.90 2.72 -5.69
N CYS A 87 -2.70 2.15 -5.82
CA CYS A 87 -1.42 2.86 -5.66
C CYS A 87 -1.33 4.05 -6.63
N LYS A 88 -1.64 3.84 -7.91
CA LYS A 88 -1.62 4.92 -8.92
C LYS A 88 -2.67 5.98 -8.63
N PHE A 89 -3.87 5.57 -8.23
CA PHE A 89 -4.94 6.50 -7.84
C PHE A 89 -4.50 7.38 -6.66
N GLN A 90 -3.96 6.78 -5.60
CA GLN A 90 -3.45 7.51 -4.43
C GLN A 90 -2.34 8.50 -4.78
N VAL A 91 -1.39 8.10 -5.64
CA VAL A 91 -0.32 9.00 -6.11
C VAL A 91 -0.91 10.20 -6.87
N ASN A 92 -1.90 9.96 -7.74
CA ASN A 92 -2.53 11.05 -8.48
C ASN A 92 -3.34 11.97 -7.57
N ARG A 93 -4.02 11.41 -6.55
CA ARG A 93 -4.72 12.19 -5.54
C ARG A 93 -3.75 13.06 -4.75
N ALA A 94 -2.63 12.50 -4.29
CA ALA A 94 -1.58 13.21 -3.55
C ALA A 94 -0.85 14.29 -4.37
N ARG A 95 -0.93 14.25 -5.71
CA ARG A 95 -0.44 15.33 -6.59
C ARG A 95 -1.44 16.46 -6.77
N ALA A 96 -2.72 16.17 -6.59
CA ALA A 96 -3.81 17.12 -6.76
C ALA A 96 -4.11 17.89 -5.46
N GLU A 97 -3.75 17.32 -4.32
CA GLU A 97 -3.72 17.98 -3.00
C GLU A 97 -2.52 18.92 -2.89
#